data_AF-A0A972JGK1-F1
#
_entry.id   AF-A0A972JGK1-F1
#
_cell.length_a   1.000
_cell.length_b   1.000
_cell.length_c   1.000
_cell.angle_alpha   90.00
_cell.angle_beta   90.00
_cell.angle_gamma   90.00
#
_symmetry.space_group_name_H-M   'P 1'
#
loop_
_entity.id
_entity.type
_entity.pdbx_description
1 polymer ?
#
loop_
_entity_poly.entity_id
_entity_poly.type
_entity_poly.pdbx_seq_one_letter_code
_entity_poly.pdbx_strand_id
1 'polypeptide(L)'
;MNQTVKYLCIISVSLLLLAGCKNVECSNTNEIFASASPEKAIYKKELVSKIKAIDTSGLYFFFDKYVILNGQEMIYVSIKGKELCATGIVSISKSDKLFDGIRKSRGLGYHGAMLKNLKFSIRGNELVFESSDGIID
;
A
#
# COMPACT_ATOMS: atom_id res chain seq x y z
N MET A 1 -31.05 29.92 33.75
CA MET A 1 -30.61 28.76 32.94
C MET A 1 -30.28 29.26 31.53
N ASN A 2 -29.13 29.90 31.36
CA ASN A 2 -27.87 29.33 30.85
C ASN A 2 -27.80 29.26 29.30
N GLN A 3 -27.73 30.43 28.64
CA GLN A 3 -27.37 30.53 27.22
C GLN A 3 -25.95 29.98 26.94
N THR A 4 -25.07 29.96 27.95
CA THR A 4 -23.74 29.34 27.92
C THR A 4 -23.77 27.82 27.69
N VAL A 5 -24.86 27.13 28.05
CA VAL A 5 -24.98 25.67 27.89
C VAL A 5 -25.24 25.28 26.42
N LYS A 6 -25.92 26.15 25.65
CA LYS A 6 -26.27 25.87 24.25
C LYS A 6 -25.05 25.84 23.33
N TYR A 7 -24.10 26.75 23.55
CA TYR A 7 -22.85 26.80 22.79
C TYR A 7 -21.82 25.76 23.25
N LEU A 8 -21.89 25.32 24.51
CA LEU A 8 -21.04 24.25 25.03
C LEU A 8 -21.28 22.91 24.31
N CYS A 9 -22.54 22.63 23.94
CA CYS A 9 -22.89 21.38 23.23
C CYS A 9 -22.40 21.35 21.78
N ILE A 10 -22.30 22.49 21.10
CA ILE A 10 -21.91 22.55 19.67
C ILE A 10 -20.39 22.34 19.50
N ILE A 11 -19.59 22.82 20.45
CA ILE A 11 -18.12 22.66 20.44
C ILE A 11 -17.71 21.21 20.74
N SER A 12 -18.54 20.47 21.50
CA SER A 12 -18.25 19.08 21.88
C SER A 12 -18.36 18.07 20.72
N VAL A 13 -19.09 18.38 19.65
CA VAL A 13 -19.33 17.43 18.53
C VAL A 13 -18.23 17.51 17.46
N SER A 14 -17.56 18.64 17.33
CA SER A 14 -16.50 18.85 16.33
C SER A 14 -15.17 18.17 16.66
N LEU A 15 -14.96 17.77 17.92
CA LEU A 15 -13.67 17.21 18.38
C LEU A 15 -13.50 15.70 18.13
N LEU A 16 -14.55 15.00 17.68
CA LEU A 16 -14.52 13.56 17.40
C LEU A 16 -14.13 13.19 15.96
N LEU A 17 -13.91 14.18 15.08
CA LEU A 17 -13.60 13.95 13.66
C LEU A 17 -12.10 13.82 13.34
N LEU A 18 -11.22 13.80 14.35
CA LEU A 18 -9.76 13.70 14.16
C LEU A 18 -9.18 12.30 14.39
N ALA A 19 -10.01 11.26 14.50
CA ALA A 19 -9.54 9.88 14.36
C ALA A 19 -9.24 9.57 12.87
N GLY A 20 -8.36 10.37 12.27
CA GLY A 20 -7.96 10.28 10.87
C GLY A 20 -6.90 9.20 10.67
N CYS A 21 -7.04 8.49 9.54
CA CYS A 21 -6.12 7.55 8.88
C CYS A 21 -5.01 6.92 9.74
N LYS A 22 -5.02 5.58 9.80
CA LYS A 22 -3.89 4.76 10.28
C LYS A 22 -2.66 4.99 9.39
N ASN A 23 -1.94 6.08 9.64
CA ASN A 23 -0.66 6.35 9.02
C ASN A 23 0.38 5.51 9.75
N VAL A 24 0.79 4.42 9.11
CA VAL A 24 1.92 3.63 9.59
C VAL A 24 3.17 4.49 9.36
N GLU A 25 3.76 4.99 10.46
CA GLU A 25 5.05 5.67 10.40
C GLU A 25 6.07 4.75 9.75
N CYS A 26 6.77 5.28 8.76
CA CYS A 26 7.61 4.52 7.85
C CYS A 26 8.76 5.43 7.45
N SER A 27 9.99 5.03 7.79
CA SER A 27 11.20 5.74 7.38
C SER A 27 12.09 4.78 6.62
N ASN A 28 12.46 5.15 5.40
CA ASN A 28 13.37 4.38 4.59
C ASN A 28 14.82 4.76 4.95
N THR A 29 15.55 3.83 5.56
CA THR A 29 16.98 3.98 5.87
C THR A 29 17.88 3.24 4.90
N ASN A 30 17.31 2.57 3.88
CA ASN A 30 18.06 1.79 2.90
C ASN A 30 18.47 2.67 1.71
N GLU A 31 19.79 2.83 1.53
CA GLU A 31 20.37 3.65 0.46
C GLU A 31 20.00 3.16 -0.95
N ILE A 32 19.82 1.85 -1.15
CA ILE A 32 19.40 1.30 -2.46
C ILE A 32 17.99 1.77 -2.77
N PHE A 33 17.09 1.76 -1.79
CA PHE A 33 15.73 2.23 -2.00
C PHE A 33 15.64 3.75 -2.20
N ALA A 34 16.61 4.51 -1.68
CA ALA A 34 16.69 5.95 -1.86
C ALA A 34 17.29 6.36 -3.22
N SER A 35 18.18 5.54 -3.79
CA SER A 35 18.98 5.90 -4.97
C SER A 35 18.57 5.18 -6.27
N ALA A 36 17.92 4.02 -6.18
CA ALA A 36 17.49 3.24 -7.34
C ALA A 36 15.98 3.27 -7.52
N SER A 37 15.52 3.21 -8.78
CA SER A 37 14.09 3.08 -9.07
C SER A 37 13.59 1.64 -8.82
N PRO A 38 12.31 1.45 -8.46
CA PRO A 38 11.75 0.12 -8.16
C PRO A 38 11.84 -0.90 -9.30
N GLU A 39 12.00 -0.45 -10.55
CA GLU A 39 12.14 -1.29 -11.73
C GLU A 39 13.55 -1.87 -11.89
N LYS A 40 14.56 -1.24 -11.27
CA LYS A 40 15.96 -1.67 -11.41
C LYS A 40 16.18 -3.02 -10.72
N ALA A 41 16.98 -3.88 -11.34
CA ALA A 41 17.31 -5.21 -10.81
C ALA A 41 17.92 -5.17 -9.40
N ILE A 42 18.77 -4.17 -9.11
CA ILE A 42 19.38 -3.99 -7.79
C ILE A 42 18.35 -3.69 -6.71
N TYR A 43 17.35 -2.84 -7.02
CA TYR A 43 16.26 -2.53 -6.12
C TYR A 43 15.41 -3.77 -5.86
N LYS A 44 14.98 -4.45 -6.92
CA LYS A 44 14.14 -5.66 -6.84
C LYS A 44 14.82 -6.75 -6.00
N LYS A 45 16.13 -6.97 -6.20
CA LYS A 45 16.92 -7.93 -5.43
C LYS A 45 16.97 -7.56 -3.94
N GLU A 46 17.24 -6.29 -3.63
CA GLU A 46 17.28 -5.80 -2.25
C GLU A 46 15.92 -5.91 -1.57
N LEU A 47 14.84 -5.53 -2.26
CA LEU A 47 13.47 -5.64 -1.74
C LEU A 47 13.12 -7.09 -1.38
N VAL A 48 13.38 -8.02 -2.29
CA VAL A 48 13.15 -9.46 -2.04
C VAL A 48 14.01 -9.96 -0.88
N SER A 49 15.26 -9.52 -0.79
CA SER A 49 16.15 -9.87 0.32
C SER A 49 15.59 -9.40 1.66
N LYS A 50 15.11 -8.15 1.73
CA LYS A 50 14.50 -7.60 2.95
C LYS A 50 13.21 -8.29 3.33
N ILE A 51 12.30 -8.52 2.37
CA ILE A 51 11.04 -9.24 2.61
C ILE A 51 11.29 -10.65 3.16
N LYS A 52 12.32 -11.35 2.66
CA LYS A 52 12.68 -12.70 3.14
C LYS A 52 13.31 -12.72 4.53
N ALA A 53 13.89 -11.61 4.97
CA ALA A 53 14.62 -11.52 6.23
C ALA A 53 13.75 -11.08 7.42
N ILE A 54 12.52 -10.62 7.17
CA ILE A 54 11.62 -10.07 8.19
C ILE A 54 10.33 -10.88 8.27
N ASP A 55 9.61 -10.74 9.39
CA ASP A 55 8.22 -11.19 9.45
C ASP A 55 7.33 -10.24 8.65
N THR A 56 6.63 -10.77 7.64
CA THR A 56 5.77 -10.00 6.76
C THR A 56 4.40 -9.73 7.36
N SER A 57 4.04 -10.35 8.49
CA SER A 57 2.75 -10.15 9.18
C SER A 57 2.51 -8.70 9.62
N GLY A 58 3.59 -7.94 9.85
CA GLY A 58 3.55 -6.53 10.22
C GLY A 58 3.59 -5.54 9.04
N LEU A 59 3.56 -6.02 7.80
CA LEU A 59 3.60 -5.17 6.61
C LEU A 59 2.21 -4.74 6.17
N TYR A 60 2.11 -3.48 5.78
CA TYR A 60 0.93 -2.84 5.21
C TYR A 60 1.22 -2.48 3.76
N PHE A 61 0.28 -2.79 2.88
CA PHE A 61 0.42 -2.59 1.44
C PHE A 61 -0.64 -1.60 0.99
N PHE A 62 -0.21 -0.45 0.48
CA PHE A 62 -1.09 0.59 -0.04
C PHE A 62 -0.92 0.68 -1.53
N PHE A 63 -2.01 0.64 -2.29
CA PHE A 63 -2.00 0.83 -3.72
C PHE A 63 -1.48 2.23 -4.06
N ASP A 64 -0.56 2.30 -5.02
CA ASP A 64 -0.01 3.56 -5.52
C ASP A 64 -0.52 3.85 -6.94
N LYS A 65 -0.21 2.96 -7.89
CA LYS A 65 -0.63 3.08 -9.29
C LYS A 65 -0.73 1.73 -9.99
N TYR A 66 -1.51 1.71 -11.06
CA TYR A 66 -1.63 0.58 -11.99
C TYR A 66 -0.92 0.91 -13.30
N VAL A 67 -0.14 -0.03 -13.82
CA VAL A 67 0.54 0.10 -15.11
C VAL A 67 0.45 -1.20 -15.91
N ILE A 68 0.67 -1.08 -17.22
CA ILE A 68 0.92 -2.21 -18.10
C ILE A 68 2.31 -2.02 -18.69
N LEU A 69 3.26 -2.90 -18.37
CA LEU A 69 4.59 -2.91 -18.98
C LEU A 69 4.77 -4.23 -19.72
N ASN A 70 5.22 -4.16 -20.98
CA ASN A 70 5.44 -5.34 -21.83
C ASN A 70 4.20 -6.28 -21.92
N GLY A 71 2.99 -5.71 -21.87
CA GLY A 71 1.74 -6.48 -21.92
C GLY A 71 1.36 -7.20 -20.61
N GLN A 72 2.17 -7.04 -19.56
CA GLN A 72 1.91 -7.56 -18.22
C GLN A 72 1.33 -6.46 -17.32
N GLU A 73 0.25 -6.81 -16.64
CA GLU A 73 -0.41 -5.92 -15.69
C GLU A 73 0.34 -5.93 -14.36
N MET A 74 0.63 -4.74 -13.84
CA MET A 74 1.34 -4.56 -12.58
C MET A 74 0.72 -3.44 -11.76
N ILE A 75 0.83 -3.59 -10.45
CA ILE A 75 0.51 -2.54 -9.50
C ILE A 75 1.78 -2.14 -8.76
N TYR A 76 1.89 -0.86 -8.48
CA TYR A 76 2.87 -0.33 -7.54
C TYR A 76 2.18 -0.28 -6.18
N VAL A 77 2.88 -0.72 -5.16
CA VAL A 77 2.40 -0.72 -3.79
C VAL A 77 3.43 -0.05 -2.89
N SER A 78 2.98 0.86 -2.03
CA SER A 78 3.78 1.32 -0.91
C SER A 78 3.74 0.25 0.18
N ILE A 79 4.90 -0.34 0.48
CA ILE A 79 5.11 -1.33 1.53
C ILE A 79 5.57 -0.58 2.77
N LYS A 80 4.77 -0.61 3.82
CA LYS A 80 5.06 0.08 5.09
C LYS A 80 5.07 -0.90 6.24
N GLY A 81 6.11 -0.85 7.05
CA GLY A 81 6.24 -1.60 8.28
C GLY A 81 7.45 -1.13 9.07
N LYS A 82 7.60 -1.67 10.28
CA LYS A 82 8.68 -1.26 11.20
C LYS A 82 10.08 -1.44 10.59
N GLU A 83 10.28 -2.50 9.82
CA GLU A 83 11.59 -2.89 9.27
C GLU A 83 11.72 -2.67 7.77
N LEU A 84 10.64 -2.26 7.10
CA LEU A 84 10.62 -2.09 5.64
C LEU A 84 9.73 -0.91 5.25
N CYS A 85 10.35 0.03 4.54
CA CYS A 85 9.70 1.18 3.94
C CYS A 85 10.15 1.30 2.49
N ALA A 86 9.34 0.81 1.55
CA ALA A 86 9.74 0.68 0.15
C ALA A 86 8.55 0.68 -0.80
N THR A 87 8.82 0.81 -2.10
CA THR A 87 7.83 0.64 -3.16
C THR A 87 8.03 -0.72 -3.81
N GLY A 88 7.00 -1.57 -3.77
CA GLY A 88 6.96 -2.84 -4.48
C GLY A 88 6.28 -2.72 -5.83
N ILE A 89 6.69 -3.55 -6.77
CA ILE A 89 5.95 -3.79 -8.02
C ILE A 89 5.43 -5.22 -7.95
N VAL A 90 4.11 -5.38 -8.02
CA VAL A 90 3.44 -6.68 -7.96
C VAL A 90 2.77 -6.97 -9.29
N SER A 91 3.16 -8.08 -9.89
CA SER A 91 2.53 -8.60 -11.12
C SER A 91 1.18 -9.23 -10.80
N ILE A 92 0.15 -8.86 -11.55
CA ILE A 92 -1.21 -9.40 -11.37
C ILE A 92 -1.61 -10.26 -12.56
N SER A 93 -2.37 -11.33 -12.30
CA SER A 93 -3.01 -12.10 -13.38
C SER A 93 -4.17 -11.31 -13.97
N LYS A 94 -4.38 -11.40 -15.29
CA LYS A 94 -5.52 -10.77 -15.99
C LYS A 94 -6.87 -11.30 -15.52
N SER A 95 -6.91 -12.53 -15.00
CA SER A 95 -8.15 -13.19 -14.57
C SER A 95 -8.62 -12.80 -13.17
N ASP A 96 -7.85 -12.00 -12.45
CA ASP A 96 -8.12 -11.72 -11.04
C ASP A 96 -9.22 -10.66 -10.87
N LYS A 97 -10.39 -11.07 -10.40
CA LYS A 97 -11.57 -10.19 -10.29
C LYS A 97 -11.40 -9.06 -9.27
N LEU A 98 -10.51 -9.19 -8.28
CA LEU A 98 -10.29 -8.14 -7.28
C LEU A 98 -9.84 -6.83 -7.95
N PHE A 99 -9.10 -6.95 -9.05
CA PHE A 99 -8.56 -5.82 -9.79
C PHE A 99 -9.48 -5.32 -10.92
N ASP A 100 -10.69 -5.86 -11.10
CA ASP A 100 -11.58 -5.42 -12.19
C ASP A 100 -11.92 -3.92 -12.10
N GLY A 101 -12.16 -3.43 -10.88
CA GLY A 101 -12.37 -2.00 -10.63
C GLY A 101 -11.13 -1.17 -10.98
N ILE A 102 -9.96 -1.58 -10.50
CA ILE A 102 -8.66 -0.95 -10.78
C ILE A 102 -8.37 -0.95 -12.29
N ARG A 103 -8.64 -2.05 -13.01
CA ARG A 103 -8.44 -2.14 -14.47
C ARG A 103 -9.34 -1.15 -15.21
N LYS A 104 -10.64 -1.12 -14.86
CA LYS A 104 -11.62 -0.22 -15.48
C LYS A 104 -11.28 1.26 -15.25
N SER A 105 -10.84 1.60 -14.05
CA SER A 105 -10.49 2.99 -13.70
C SER A 105 -9.03 3.36 -14.02
N ARG A 106 -8.22 2.41 -14.53
CA ARG A 106 -6.76 2.56 -14.68
C ARG A 106 -6.08 2.97 -13.35
N GLY A 107 -6.59 2.48 -12.23
CA GLY A 107 -6.10 2.80 -10.88
C GLY A 107 -6.59 4.12 -10.30
N LEU A 108 -7.35 4.92 -11.05
CA LEU A 108 -7.94 6.15 -10.51
C LEU A 108 -8.96 5.81 -9.41
N GLY A 109 -8.89 6.57 -8.31
CA GLY A 109 -9.75 6.39 -7.13
C GLY A 109 -9.29 5.27 -6.18
N TYR A 110 -8.12 4.67 -6.40
CA TYR A 110 -7.56 3.64 -5.50
C TYR A 110 -6.23 4.06 -4.86
N HIS A 111 -5.68 5.23 -5.23
CA HIS A 111 -4.40 5.70 -4.67
C HIS A 111 -4.50 5.87 -3.15
N GLY A 112 -3.61 5.22 -2.41
CA GLY A 112 -3.62 5.19 -0.96
C GLY A 112 -4.52 4.11 -0.36
N ALA A 113 -5.34 3.41 -1.15
CA ALA A 113 -6.18 2.33 -0.66
C ALA A 113 -5.33 1.14 -0.19
N MET A 114 -5.66 0.57 0.97
CA MET A 114 -4.97 -0.56 1.55
C MET A 114 -5.43 -1.88 0.90
N LEU A 115 -4.46 -2.69 0.45
CA LEU A 115 -4.67 -4.08 0.03
C LEU A 115 -4.63 -4.97 1.27
N LYS A 116 -5.80 -5.34 1.79
CA LYS A 116 -5.94 -6.09 3.04
C LYS A 116 -5.33 -7.48 2.90
N ASN A 117 -4.40 -7.83 3.79
CA ASN A 117 -3.74 -9.13 3.83
C ASN A 117 -3.23 -9.59 2.46
N LEU A 118 -2.57 -8.68 1.73
CA LEU A 118 -1.98 -9.00 0.44
C LEU A 118 -1.00 -10.17 0.55
N LYS A 119 -1.25 -11.22 -0.22
CA LYS A 119 -0.37 -12.39 -0.38
C LYS A 119 0.23 -12.39 -1.77
N PHE A 120 1.52 -12.72 -1.83
CA PHE A 120 2.29 -12.79 -3.07
C PHE A 120 3.34 -13.90 -2.96
N SER A 121 3.68 -14.50 -4.10
CA SER A 121 4.89 -15.31 -4.24
C SER A 121 6.05 -14.49 -4.77
N ILE A 122 7.25 -14.97 -4.49
CA ILE A 122 8.50 -14.41 -5.02
C ILE A 122 9.01 -15.33 -6.13
N ARG A 123 9.08 -14.84 -7.37
CA ARG A 123 9.66 -15.55 -8.52
C ARG A 123 10.93 -14.84 -8.97
N GLY A 124 12.08 -15.38 -8.60
CA GLY A 124 13.35 -14.67 -8.76
C GLY A 124 13.37 -13.41 -7.89
N ASN A 125 13.39 -12.24 -8.54
CA ASN A 125 13.33 -10.93 -7.87
C ASN A 125 11.97 -10.23 -8.07
N GLU A 126 10.94 -10.95 -8.51
CA GLU A 126 9.63 -10.37 -8.79
C GLU A 126 8.57 -10.83 -7.78
N LEU A 127 7.66 -9.92 -7.43
CA LEU A 127 6.50 -10.21 -6.59
C LEU A 127 5.31 -10.52 -7.51
N VAL A 128 4.66 -11.65 -7.27
CA VAL A 128 3.51 -12.11 -8.05
C VAL A 128 2.31 -12.23 -7.13
N PHE A 129 1.25 -11.50 -7.45
CA PHE A 129 0.00 -11.51 -6.69
C PHE A 129 -0.57 -12.93 -6.60
N GLU A 130 -1.03 -13.29 -5.40
CA GLU A 130 -1.75 -14.55 -5.16
C GLU A 130 -3.16 -14.31 -4.66
N SER A 131 -3.33 -13.46 -3.65
CA SER A 131 -4.65 -13.11 -3.11
C SER A 131 -4.59 -11.86 -2.24
N SER A 132 -5.75 -11.28 -1.96
CA SER A 132 -5.94 -10.26 -0.93
C SER A 132 -7.38 -10.38 -0.44
N ASP A 133 -7.60 -10.10 0.83
CA ASP A 133 -8.92 -10.19 1.45
C ASP A 133 -9.85 -9.05 1.02
N GLY A 134 -9.31 -8.02 0.37
CA GLY A 134 -10.08 -6.88 -0.13
C GLY A 134 -9.25 -5.61 -0.26
N ILE A 135 -9.91 -4.57 -0.77
CA ILE A 135 -9.35 -3.23 -0.88
C ILE A 135 -10.13 -2.34 0.09
N ILE A 136 -9.42 -1.61 0.94
CA ILE A 136 -9.99 -0.67 1.92
C ILE A 136 -9.52 0.73 1.52
N ASP A 137 -10.46 1.62 1.24
CA ASP A 137 -10.23 3.04 0.93
C ASP A 137 -10.85 3.91 2.03
#